data_AF-A0A923UBF4-F1
#
_entry.id   AF-A0A923UBF4-F1
#
_cell.length_a   1.000
_cell.length_b   1.000
_cell.length_c   1.000
_cell.angle_alpha   90.00
_cell.angle_beta   90.00
_cell.angle_gamma   90.00
#
_symmetry.space_group_name_H-M   'P 1'
#
loop_
_entity.id
_entity.type
_entity.pdbx_description
1 polymer ?
#
loop_
_entity_poly.entity_id
_entity_poly.type
_entity_poly.pdbx_seq_one_letter_code
_entity_poly.pdbx_strand_id
1 'polypeptide(L)'
;MALLHIAHAEDWGATVSTGEYRVSTRGALLDEVGFIHASSSEQVGLVAGFAFAGDLADLVVLVIDDAELRSHGIAVRYQDGGNGTLYPHIFGALRSHFVSEVRPAGFVDGRFAWLRSGGAETFEGSIAETDVAGAVAAELRLLDPEVRRDRAAVDGMLAPDFTETGDSGRLCGRAEFLDAMGGVPSTTGVVMSGLEAQVPGPGLVLVRYVSTLHGSSMRRSSLWGQTTGGWRVQFHQGTALAKA
;
A
#
# COMPACT_ATOMS: atom_id res chain seq x y z
N MET A 1 10.10 -16.56 0.84
CA MET A 1 10.37 -15.12 1.13
C MET A 1 10.19 -14.36 -0.17
N ALA A 2 9.67 -13.14 -0.14
CA ALA A 2 9.57 -12.33 -1.35
C ALA A 2 10.93 -11.73 -1.72
N LEU A 3 11.27 -11.76 -3.01
CA LEU A 3 12.42 -11.04 -3.57
C LEU A 3 11.92 -9.79 -4.29
N LEU A 4 12.70 -8.72 -4.24
CA LEU A 4 12.33 -7.44 -4.86
C LEU A 4 13.29 -7.11 -6.00
N HIS A 5 12.74 -6.85 -7.18
CA HIS A 5 13.51 -6.38 -8.34
C HIS A 5 12.96 -5.03 -8.81
N ILE A 6 13.84 -4.03 -8.96
CA ILE A 6 13.48 -2.71 -9.49
C ILE A 6 13.60 -2.74 -11.01
N ALA A 7 12.52 -2.35 -11.70
CA ALA A 7 12.42 -2.31 -13.14
C ALA A 7 11.90 -0.94 -13.60
N HIS A 8 12.22 -0.53 -14.82
CA HIS A 8 11.42 0.49 -15.48
C HIS A 8 10.04 -0.09 -15.80
N ALA A 9 8.98 0.72 -15.64
CA ALA A 9 7.62 0.32 -15.93
C ALA A 9 7.44 -0.12 -17.39
N GLU A 10 8.14 0.53 -18.32
CA GLU A 10 8.15 0.20 -19.76
C GLU A 10 8.76 -1.18 -20.02
N ASP A 11 9.94 -1.46 -19.46
CA ASP A 11 10.64 -2.75 -19.62
C ASP A 11 9.77 -3.91 -19.10
N TRP A 12 9.13 -3.71 -17.93
CA TRP A 12 8.19 -4.70 -17.41
C TRP A 12 6.95 -4.84 -18.29
N GLY A 13 6.37 -3.73 -18.74
CA GLY A 13 5.19 -3.74 -19.62
C GLY A 13 5.42 -4.47 -20.94
N ALA A 14 6.63 -4.39 -21.51
CA ALA A 14 7.01 -5.11 -22.73
C ALA A 14 6.94 -6.64 -22.56
N THR A 15 7.08 -7.15 -21.33
CA THR A 15 6.98 -8.59 -20.99
C THR A 15 5.67 -9.22 -21.43
N VAL A 16 4.58 -8.44 -21.49
CA VAL A 16 3.28 -8.92 -21.98
C VAL A 16 3.38 -9.48 -23.41
N SER A 17 4.23 -8.88 -24.24
CA SER A 17 4.42 -9.28 -25.64
C SER A 17 5.47 -10.37 -25.82
N THR A 18 6.50 -10.40 -24.98
CA THR A 18 7.64 -11.31 -25.12
C THR A 18 7.47 -12.61 -24.32
N GLY A 19 6.62 -12.61 -23.29
CA GLY A 19 6.44 -13.72 -22.36
C GLY A 19 7.56 -13.89 -21.33
N GLU A 20 8.68 -13.18 -21.49
CA GLU A 20 9.85 -13.22 -20.60
C GLU A 20 10.45 -11.84 -20.41
N TYR A 21 10.73 -11.52 -19.15
CA TYR A 21 11.45 -10.32 -18.72
C TYR A 21 12.92 -10.68 -18.47
N ARG A 22 13.82 -9.92 -19.11
CA ARG A 22 15.26 -10.21 -19.16
C ARG A 22 16.16 -9.05 -18.76
N VAL A 23 15.62 -7.95 -18.21
CA VAL A 23 16.46 -6.85 -17.71
C VAL A 23 17.00 -7.21 -16.32
N SER A 24 18.31 -7.10 -16.12
CA SER A 24 18.96 -7.48 -14.87
C SER A 24 18.97 -6.36 -13.84
N THR A 25 19.26 -5.15 -14.30
CA THR A 25 19.21 -3.88 -13.56
C THR A 25 19.24 -2.75 -14.61
N ARG A 26 19.23 -1.49 -14.20
CA ARG A 26 19.34 -0.36 -15.13
C ARG A 26 20.55 -0.51 -16.05
N GLY A 27 20.29 -0.56 -17.35
CA GLY A 27 21.33 -0.60 -18.39
C GLY A 27 22.06 -1.93 -18.54
N ALA A 28 21.56 -3.03 -17.96
CA ALA A 28 22.16 -4.35 -18.11
C ALA A 28 21.09 -5.44 -18.28
N LEU A 29 21.33 -6.37 -19.21
CA LEU A 29 20.46 -7.51 -19.48
C LEU A 29 20.95 -8.79 -18.77
N LEU A 30 20.02 -9.71 -18.53
CA LEU A 30 20.27 -11.06 -18.02
C LEU A 30 21.32 -11.78 -18.86
N ASP A 31 21.24 -11.66 -20.19
CA ASP A 31 22.14 -12.35 -21.11
C ASP A 31 23.57 -11.79 -21.08
N GLU A 32 23.75 -10.57 -20.57
CA GLU A 32 25.05 -9.91 -20.45
C GLU A 32 25.74 -10.23 -19.11
N VAL A 33 24.97 -10.25 -18.02
CA VAL A 33 25.53 -10.40 -16.66
C VAL A 33 25.29 -11.79 -16.04
N GLY A 34 24.40 -12.59 -16.61
CA GLY A 34 24.13 -13.98 -16.22
C GLY A 34 23.09 -14.19 -15.11
N PHE A 35 22.54 -13.12 -14.53
CA PHE A 35 21.48 -13.16 -13.52
C PHE A 35 20.69 -11.85 -13.49
N ILE A 36 19.50 -11.85 -12.88
CA ILE A 36 18.73 -10.65 -12.54
C ILE A 36 19.06 -10.25 -11.09
N HIS A 37 19.38 -8.97 -10.88
CA HIS A 37 19.64 -8.42 -9.54
C HIS A 37 18.32 -8.32 -8.77
N ALA A 38 18.29 -8.85 -7.56
CA ALA A 38 17.19 -8.69 -6.64
C ALA A 38 17.68 -8.20 -5.28
N SER A 39 16.74 -7.90 -4.39
CA SER A 39 17.00 -7.35 -3.06
C SER A 39 15.93 -7.83 -2.08
N SER A 40 16.21 -7.74 -0.78
CA SER A 40 15.19 -7.84 0.26
C SER A 40 14.45 -6.51 0.46
N SER A 41 13.39 -6.51 1.27
CA SER A 41 12.66 -5.30 1.70
C SER A 41 13.56 -4.27 2.38
N GLU A 42 14.57 -4.70 3.11
CA GLU A 42 15.51 -3.83 3.82
C GLU A 42 16.57 -3.24 2.87
N GLN A 43 16.83 -3.94 1.75
CA GLN A 43 17.89 -3.59 0.79
C GLN A 43 17.38 -2.71 -0.36
N VAL A 44 16.11 -2.85 -0.76
CA VAL A 44 15.57 -2.23 -1.99
C VAL A 44 15.81 -0.71 -2.06
N GLY A 45 15.68 0.01 -0.95
CA GLY A 45 15.92 1.46 -0.93
C GLY A 45 17.38 1.83 -1.18
N LEU A 46 18.33 1.03 -0.68
CA LEU A 46 19.77 1.22 -0.93
C LEU A 46 20.10 0.90 -2.39
N VAL A 47 19.57 -0.21 -2.92
CA VAL A 47 19.77 -0.61 -4.33
C VAL A 47 19.18 0.42 -5.28
N ALA A 48 17.98 0.94 -4.99
CA ALA A 48 17.38 2.03 -5.75
C ALA A 48 18.30 3.25 -5.79
N GLY A 49 18.76 3.74 -4.63
CA GLY A 49 19.64 4.90 -4.57
C GLY A 49 20.97 4.71 -5.30
N PHE A 50 21.52 3.49 -5.30
CA PHE A 50 22.76 3.19 -6.02
C PHE A 50 22.57 3.09 -7.53
N ALA A 51 21.55 2.34 -7.99
CA ALA A 51 21.41 1.98 -9.39
C ALA A 51 20.49 2.92 -10.19
N PHE A 52 19.51 3.57 -9.56
CA PHE A 52 18.42 4.31 -10.23
C PHE A 52 18.33 5.79 -9.82
N ALA A 53 19.23 6.31 -8.98
CA ALA A 53 19.20 7.73 -8.63
C ALA A 53 19.35 8.63 -9.86
N GLY A 54 18.51 9.66 -9.96
CA GLY A 54 18.46 10.58 -11.09
C GLY A 54 17.85 10.00 -12.36
N ASP A 55 17.30 8.77 -12.30
CA ASP A 55 16.42 8.29 -13.37
C ASP A 55 15.11 9.08 -13.39
N LEU A 56 14.65 9.40 -14.60
CA LEU A 56 13.39 10.10 -14.84
C LEU A 56 12.31 9.15 -15.38
N ALA A 57 12.67 7.90 -15.72
CA ALA A 57 11.70 6.90 -16.12
C ALA A 57 10.86 6.43 -14.93
N ASP A 58 9.61 6.05 -15.22
CA ASP A 58 8.73 5.47 -14.21
C ASP A 58 9.28 4.12 -13.74
N LEU A 59 9.37 3.94 -12.42
CA LEU A 59 9.87 2.73 -11.81
C LEU A 59 8.74 1.90 -11.20
N VAL A 60 8.91 0.58 -11.28
CA VAL A 60 8.14 -0.40 -10.52
C VAL A 60 9.08 -1.32 -9.77
N VAL A 61 8.61 -1.87 -8.67
CA VAL A 61 9.27 -2.98 -7.99
C VAL A 61 8.40 -4.22 -8.14
N LEU A 62 8.98 -5.25 -8.73
CA LEU A 62 8.38 -6.57 -8.86
C LEU A 62 8.58 -7.31 -7.53
N VAL A 63 7.48 -7.71 -6.90
CA VAL A 63 7.48 -8.61 -5.74
C VAL A 63 7.42 -10.03 -6.27
N ILE A 64 8.52 -10.76 -6.12
CA ILE A 64 8.74 -12.06 -6.75
C ILE A 64 8.66 -13.16 -5.70
N ASP A 65 7.98 -14.26 -6.03
CA ASP A 65 7.90 -15.44 -5.18
C ASP A 65 9.13 -16.35 -5.37
N ASP A 66 10.05 -16.35 -4.40
CA ASP A 66 11.25 -17.21 -4.39
C ASP A 66 10.92 -18.70 -4.44
N ALA A 67 9.81 -19.14 -3.80
CA ALA A 67 9.44 -20.54 -3.80
C ALA A 67 8.97 -20.98 -5.19
N GLU A 68 8.23 -20.10 -5.89
CA GLU A 68 7.76 -20.37 -7.25
C GLU A 68 8.89 -20.37 -8.27
N LEU A 69 9.88 -19.48 -8.13
CA LEU A 69 11.10 -19.54 -8.96
C LEU A 69 11.81 -20.89 -8.80
N ARG A 70 12.03 -21.31 -7.55
CA ARG A 70 12.74 -22.56 -7.24
C ARG A 70 11.97 -23.80 -7.69
N SER A 71 10.63 -23.80 -7.59
CA SER A 71 9.79 -24.90 -8.09
C SER A 71 9.91 -25.10 -9.60
N HIS A 72 10.22 -24.02 -10.33
CA HIS A 72 10.47 -24.02 -11.78
C HIS A 72 11.96 -24.19 -12.16
N GLY A 73 12.81 -24.54 -11.19
CA GLY A 73 14.23 -24.80 -11.43
C GLY A 73 15.08 -23.55 -11.64
N ILE A 74 14.55 -22.35 -11.37
CA ILE A 74 15.32 -21.11 -11.43
C ILE A 74 16.12 -20.97 -10.13
N ALA A 75 17.44 -20.94 -10.25
CA ALA A 75 18.32 -20.84 -9.09
C ALA A 75 18.36 -19.41 -8.56
N VAL A 76 18.17 -19.25 -7.26
CA VAL A 76 18.41 -17.99 -6.55
C VAL A 76 19.59 -18.18 -5.60
N ARG A 77 20.65 -17.39 -5.79
CA ARG A 77 21.88 -17.44 -4.99
C ARG A 77 22.13 -16.10 -4.32
N TYR A 78 22.56 -16.13 -3.08
CA TYR A 78 22.96 -14.95 -2.32
C TYR A 78 24.46 -14.75 -2.49
N GLN A 79 24.86 -13.65 -3.12
CA GLN A 79 26.26 -13.36 -3.45
C GLN A 79 26.64 -11.97 -2.95
N ASP A 80 27.92 -11.79 -2.61
CA ASP A 80 28.42 -10.50 -2.13
C ASP A 80 28.38 -9.46 -3.25
N GLY A 81 27.74 -8.31 -2.97
CA GLY A 81 27.68 -7.16 -3.87
C GLY A 81 28.97 -6.33 -3.92
N GLY A 82 30.07 -6.83 -3.34
CA GLY A 82 31.36 -6.12 -3.25
C GLY A 82 31.48 -5.23 -2.02
N ASN A 83 30.58 -5.37 -1.05
CA ASN A 83 30.52 -4.58 0.17
C ASN A 83 30.32 -5.44 1.43
N GLY A 84 30.49 -6.76 1.33
CA GLY A 84 30.26 -7.71 2.41
C GLY A 84 28.78 -8.02 2.67
N THR A 85 27.86 -7.41 1.92
CA THR A 85 26.42 -7.68 2.00
C THR A 85 26.01 -8.65 0.90
N LEU A 86 25.25 -9.67 1.28
CA LEU A 86 24.72 -10.63 0.32
C LEU A 86 23.43 -10.12 -0.31
N TYR A 87 23.36 -10.16 -1.64
CA TYR A 87 22.18 -9.84 -2.43
C TYR A 87 21.70 -11.09 -3.18
N PRO A 88 20.38 -11.29 -3.29
CA PRO A 88 19.83 -12.37 -4.10
C PRO A 88 20.01 -12.07 -5.60
N HIS A 89 20.57 -13.04 -6.31
CA HIS A 89 20.70 -13.06 -7.77
C HIS A 89 19.87 -14.20 -8.35
N ILE A 90 19.00 -13.89 -9.30
CA ILE A 90 18.07 -14.83 -9.94
C ILE A 90 18.67 -15.28 -11.28
N PHE A 91 19.03 -16.55 -11.40
CA PHE A 91 19.69 -17.12 -12.58
C PHE A 91 18.66 -17.63 -13.60
N GLY A 92 17.82 -16.74 -14.10
CA GLY A 92 16.78 -17.05 -15.09
C GLY A 92 15.93 -15.84 -15.42
N ALA A 93 15.26 -15.88 -16.57
CA ALA A 93 14.30 -14.85 -16.97
C ALA A 93 13.04 -14.92 -16.10
N LEU A 94 12.40 -13.77 -15.89
CA LEU A 94 11.15 -13.71 -15.12
C LEU A 94 9.94 -13.83 -16.05
N ARG A 95 8.93 -14.56 -15.60
CA ARG A 95 7.60 -14.62 -16.20
C ARG A 95 6.60 -13.97 -15.26
N SER A 96 5.48 -13.52 -15.81
CA SER A 96 4.43 -12.83 -15.03
C SER A 96 3.95 -13.63 -13.82
N HIS A 97 3.84 -14.95 -13.93
CA HIS A 97 3.37 -15.80 -12.82
C HIS A 97 4.37 -15.94 -11.66
N PHE A 98 5.63 -15.52 -11.80
CA PHE A 98 6.58 -15.44 -10.67
C PHE A 98 6.40 -14.16 -9.84
N VAL A 99 5.69 -13.16 -10.38
CA VAL A 99 5.49 -11.86 -9.76
C VAL A 99 4.13 -11.83 -9.10
N SER A 100 4.11 -11.79 -7.77
CA SER A 100 2.87 -11.74 -6.99
C SER A 100 2.28 -10.34 -6.91
N GLU A 101 3.10 -9.30 -7.04
CA GLU A 101 2.68 -7.90 -7.00
C GLU A 101 3.65 -7.02 -7.81
N VAL A 102 3.11 -6.00 -8.48
CA VAL A 102 3.89 -4.94 -9.15
C VAL A 102 3.57 -3.63 -8.44
N ARG A 103 4.58 -3.05 -7.79
CA ARG A 103 4.40 -1.88 -6.92
C ARG A 103 5.03 -0.65 -7.58
N PRO A 104 4.27 0.43 -7.83
CA PRO A 104 4.85 1.68 -8.28
C PRO A 104 5.90 2.19 -7.28
N ALA A 105 7.00 2.72 -7.78
CA ALA A 105 8.06 3.27 -6.97
C ALA A 105 8.75 4.43 -7.70
N GLY A 106 9.51 5.22 -6.96
CA GLY A 106 10.23 6.35 -7.54
C GLY A 106 11.09 7.04 -6.51
N PHE A 107 11.44 8.30 -6.81
CA PHE A 107 12.21 9.15 -5.91
C PHE A 107 11.41 10.39 -5.52
N VAL A 108 11.36 10.68 -4.22
CA VAL A 108 10.85 11.94 -3.67
C VAL A 108 12.01 12.61 -2.93
N ASP A 109 12.38 13.82 -3.34
CA ASP A 109 13.53 14.56 -2.81
C ASP A 109 14.82 13.71 -2.77
N GLY A 110 15.07 12.93 -3.83
CA GLY A 110 16.25 12.06 -3.96
C GLY A 110 16.23 10.80 -3.10
N ARG A 111 15.11 10.50 -2.42
CA ARG A 111 14.94 9.28 -1.61
C ARG A 111 13.98 8.32 -2.29
N PHE A 112 14.34 7.04 -2.29
CA PHE A 112 13.44 5.99 -2.75
C PHE A 112 12.11 6.04 -1.97
N ALA A 113 11.02 6.03 -2.71
CA ALA A 113 9.66 6.02 -2.17
C ALA A 113 8.83 4.96 -2.90
N TRP A 114 8.12 4.17 -2.12
CA TRP A 114 7.01 3.39 -2.65
C TRP A 114 5.90 4.36 -3.05
N LEU A 115 5.55 4.37 -4.32
CA LEU A 115 4.46 5.18 -4.82
C LEU A 115 3.19 4.35 -4.67
N ARG A 116 2.11 5.00 -4.23
CA ARG A 116 0.77 4.42 -4.34
C ARG A 116 0.14 5.07 -5.55
N SER A 117 -0.16 4.30 -6.57
CA SER A 117 -1.24 4.66 -7.47
C SER A 117 -2.50 4.59 -6.61
N GLY A 118 -2.83 5.68 -5.91
CA GLY A 118 -4.21 5.88 -5.47
C GLY A 118 -5.04 5.62 -6.71
N GLY A 119 -5.98 4.68 -6.63
CA GLY A 119 -6.87 4.41 -7.75
C GLY A 119 -7.29 5.76 -8.28
N ALA A 120 -6.88 6.09 -9.51
CA ALA A 120 -7.12 7.38 -10.10
C ALA A 120 -8.62 7.48 -10.43
N GLU A 121 -9.46 7.43 -9.41
CA GLU A 121 -10.66 8.22 -9.40
C GLU A 121 -10.13 9.65 -9.39
N THR A 122 -10.06 10.24 -10.58
CA THR A 122 -10.00 11.68 -10.71
C THR A 122 -11.10 12.23 -9.81
N PHE A 123 -10.73 12.86 -8.71
CA PHE A 123 -11.69 13.51 -7.83
C PHE A 123 -12.20 14.75 -8.58
N GLU A 124 -13.15 14.53 -9.48
CA GLU A 124 -13.90 15.59 -10.16
C GLU A 124 -14.64 16.38 -9.09
N GLY A 125 -14.43 17.70 -9.07
CA GLY A 125 -15.09 18.60 -8.13
C GLY A 125 -14.20 19.74 -7.67
N SER A 126 -14.76 20.58 -6.79
CA SER A 126 -14.06 21.68 -6.13
C SER A 126 -14.02 21.44 -4.63
N ILE A 127 -13.00 21.95 -3.94
CA ILE A 127 -12.95 21.99 -2.47
C ILE A 127 -14.25 22.58 -1.88
N ALA A 128 -14.84 23.58 -2.55
CA ALA A 128 -16.06 24.25 -2.11
C ALA A 128 -17.34 23.40 -2.25
N GLU A 129 -17.31 22.38 -3.11
CA GLU A 129 -18.47 21.54 -3.43
C GLU A 129 -18.41 20.17 -2.74
N THR A 130 -17.29 19.86 -2.09
CA THR A 130 -17.10 18.62 -1.34
C THR A 130 -18.14 18.49 -0.23
N ASP A 131 -18.93 17.39 -0.26
CA ASP A 131 -19.97 17.10 0.73
C ASP A 131 -19.36 16.60 2.06
N VAL A 132 -18.92 17.54 2.88
CA VAL A 132 -18.36 17.26 4.21
C VAL A 132 -19.34 16.51 5.11
N ALA A 133 -20.64 16.84 5.02
CA ALA A 133 -21.67 16.20 5.85
C ALA A 133 -21.84 14.73 5.48
N GLY A 134 -21.81 14.39 4.19
CA GLY A 134 -21.84 13.01 3.71
C GLY A 134 -20.64 12.19 4.17
N ALA A 135 -19.43 12.75 4.13
CA ALA A 135 -18.23 12.07 4.63
C ALA A 135 -18.31 11.80 6.15
N VAL A 136 -18.76 12.79 6.93
CA VAL A 136 -18.98 12.63 8.38
C VAL A 136 -20.05 11.56 8.64
N ALA A 137 -21.15 11.55 7.88
CA ALA A 137 -22.18 10.53 8.00
C ALA A 137 -21.64 9.13 7.68
N ALA A 138 -20.74 9.01 6.69
CA ALA A 138 -20.08 7.75 6.36
C ALA A 138 -19.14 7.28 7.49
N GLU A 139 -18.41 8.19 8.14
CA GLU A 139 -17.61 7.88 9.34
C GLU A 139 -18.49 7.34 10.48
N LEU A 140 -19.60 8.02 10.78
CA LEU A 140 -20.54 7.58 11.81
C LEU A 140 -21.16 6.23 11.46
N ARG A 141 -21.49 6.00 10.18
CA ARG A 141 -21.99 4.72 9.68
C ARG A 141 -20.95 3.61 9.85
N LEU A 142 -19.67 3.88 9.65
CA LEU A 142 -18.58 2.91 9.86
C LEU A 142 -18.39 2.56 11.35
N LEU A 143 -18.87 3.40 12.27
CA LEU A 143 -18.92 3.14 13.70
C LEU A 143 -20.23 2.48 14.17
N ASP A 144 -21.26 2.42 13.34
CA ASP A 144 -22.54 1.83 13.71
C ASP A 144 -22.34 0.33 14.02
N PRO A 145 -22.71 -0.15 15.22
CA PRO A 145 -22.56 -1.56 15.60
C PRO A 145 -23.29 -2.55 14.68
N GLU A 146 -24.40 -2.15 14.05
CA GLU A 146 -25.11 -2.99 13.08
C GLU A 146 -24.32 -3.09 11.77
N VAL A 147 -23.81 -1.95 11.27
CA VAL A 147 -22.98 -1.93 10.05
C VAL A 147 -21.67 -2.67 10.27
N ARG A 148 -21.00 -2.47 11.42
CA ARG A 148 -19.75 -3.17 11.75
C ARG A 148 -19.89 -4.68 11.83
N ARG A 149 -21.09 -5.20 12.10
CA ARG A 149 -21.38 -6.64 12.07
C ARG A 149 -21.63 -7.18 10.66
N ASP A 150 -22.00 -6.31 9.72
CA ASP A 150 -22.21 -6.66 8.32
C ASP A 150 -20.91 -6.46 7.52
N ARG A 151 -20.20 -7.57 7.28
CA ARG A 151 -18.96 -7.55 6.51
C ARG A 151 -19.15 -6.95 5.12
N ALA A 152 -20.25 -7.25 4.43
CA ALA A 152 -20.49 -6.75 3.08
C ALA A 152 -20.76 -5.23 3.09
N ALA A 153 -21.49 -4.74 4.09
CA ALA A 153 -21.72 -3.32 4.26
C ALA A 153 -20.41 -2.54 4.51
N VAL A 154 -19.53 -3.07 5.38
CA VAL A 154 -18.22 -2.45 5.61
C VAL A 154 -17.34 -2.53 4.36
N ASP A 155 -17.29 -3.69 3.71
CA ASP A 155 -16.51 -3.91 2.48
C ASP A 155 -16.82 -2.89 1.39
N GLY A 156 -18.10 -2.54 1.22
CA GLY A 156 -18.55 -1.51 0.26
C GLY A 156 -18.13 -0.08 0.61
N MET A 157 -17.76 0.18 1.86
CA MET A 157 -17.29 1.48 2.34
C MET A 157 -15.75 1.62 2.27
N LEU A 158 -15.01 0.53 2.04
CA LEU A 158 -13.54 0.58 1.95
C LEU A 158 -13.10 0.86 0.51
N ALA A 159 -12.19 1.82 0.35
CA ALA A 159 -11.49 1.99 -0.92
C ALA A 159 -10.67 0.72 -1.27
N PRO A 160 -10.44 0.43 -2.55
CA PRO A 160 -9.65 -0.74 -2.96
C PRO A 160 -8.25 -0.80 -2.33
N ASP A 161 -7.62 0.35 -2.14
CA ASP A 161 -6.30 0.55 -1.55
C ASP A 161 -6.32 0.91 -0.06
N PHE A 162 -7.47 0.72 0.61
CA PHE A 162 -7.67 1.04 2.02
C PHE A 162 -6.57 0.49 2.92
N THR A 163 -6.15 1.33 3.87
CA THR A 163 -5.22 0.96 4.93
C THR A 163 -5.70 1.44 6.29
N GLU A 164 -5.45 0.64 7.33
CA GLU A 164 -5.62 1.05 8.71
C GLU A 164 -4.32 0.95 9.48
N THR A 165 -4.05 1.93 10.33
CA THR A 165 -3.08 1.80 11.42
C THR A 165 -3.83 1.48 12.71
N GLY A 166 -3.71 0.23 13.16
CA GLY A 166 -4.32 -0.23 14.40
C GLY A 166 -3.68 0.43 15.63
N ASP A 167 -4.26 0.19 16.81
CA ASP A 167 -3.76 0.72 18.09
C ASP A 167 -2.33 0.24 18.43
N SER A 168 -1.95 -0.93 17.93
CA SER A 168 -0.59 -1.49 17.98
C SER A 168 0.44 -0.74 17.12
N GLY A 169 0.00 0.18 16.25
CA GLY A 169 0.84 0.83 15.25
C GLY A 169 1.11 -0.02 14.00
N ARG A 170 0.57 -1.25 13.93
CA ARG A 170 0.68 -2.09 12.74
C ARG A 170 -0.21 -1.53 11.62
N LEU A 171 0.36 -1.40 10.42
CA LEU A 171 -0.39 -1.13 9.20
C LEU A 171 -1.05 -2.43 8.72
N CYS A 172 -2.36 -2.40 8.51
CA CYS A 172 -3.12 -3.47 7.90
C CYS A 172 -3.81 -2.99 6.62
N GLY A 173 -3.91 -3.89 5.64
CA GLY A 173 -4.64 -3.63 4.40
C GLY A 173 -6.12 -4.04 4.49
N ARG A 174 -6.89 -3.70 3.46
CA ARG A 174 -8.32 -4.05 3.31
C ARG A 174 -8.68 -5.49 3.68
N ALA A 175 -7.99 -6.49 3.13
CA ALA A 175 -8.29 -7.90 3.40
C ALA A 175 -8.11 -8.27 4.88
N GLU A 176 -6.96 -7.91 5.46
CA GLU A 176 -6.65 -8.15 6.86
C GLU A 176 -7.64 -7.45 7.80
N PHE A 177 -8.00 -6.21 7.48
CA PHE A 177 -8.99 -5.45 8.24
C PHE A 177 -10.34 -6.17 8.29
N LEU A 178 -10.83 -6.60 7.12
CA LEU A 178 -12.11 -7.28 7.02
C LEU A 178 -12.10 -8.61 7.77
N ASP A 179 -10.99 -9.36 7.71
CA ASP A 179 -10.83 -10.65 8.40
C ASP A 179 -10.76 -10.47 9.92
N ALA A 180 -10.23 -9.35 10.40
CA ALA A 180 -10.17 -9.03 11.82
C ALA A 180 -11.51 -8.56 12.41
N MET A 181 -12.49 -8.14 11.60
CA MET A 181 -13.74 -7.52 12.09
C MET A 181 -14.51 -8.36 13.12
N GLY A 182 -14.47 -9.69 13.01
CA GLY A 182 -15.13 -10.58 13.97
C GLY A 182 -14.53 -10.56 15.38
N GLY A 183 -13.30 -10.06 15.54
CA GLY A 183 -12.60 -9.91 16.82
C GLY A 183 -12.58 -8.47 17.36
N VAL A 184 -13.16 -7.50 16.65
CA VAL A 184 -13.12 -6.09 17.05
C VAL A 184 -14.16 -5.82 18.13
N PRO A 185 -13.81 -5.11 19.23
CA PRO A 185 -14.78 -4.74 20.26
C PRO A 185 -15.96 -3.96 19.66
N SER A 186 -17.16 -4.26 20.15
CA SER A 186 -18.37 -3.51 19.77
C SER A 186 -18.20 -2.01 20.03
N THR A 187 -18.73 -1.19 19.14
CA THR A 187 -18.80 0.26 19.27
C THR A 187 -20.05 0.75 19.99
N THR A 188 -20.89 -0.16 20.50
CA THR A 188 -22.09 0.19 21.27
C THR A 188 -21.72 1.05 22.46
N GLY A 189 -22.31 2.25 22.56
CA GLY A 189 -22.03 3.19 23.66
C GLY A 189 -20.76 4.03 23.48
N VAL A 190 -20.15 4.03 22.29
CA VAL A 190 -19.10 4.99 21.94
C VAL A 190 -19.65 6.41 22.02
N VAL A 191 -18.97 7.27 22.78
CA VAL A 191 -19.22 8.71 22.81
C VAL A 191 -18.15 9.41 21.99
N MET A 192 -18.55 10.31 21.09
CA MET A 192 -17.66 11.09 20.26
C MET A 192 -17.55 12.53 20.77
N SER A 193 -16.34 13.09 20.74
CA SER A 193 -16.09 14.49 21.07
C SER A 193 -15.01 15.09 20.18
N GLY A 194 -15.05 16.42 20.01
CA GLY A 194 -14.06 17.14 19.20
C GLY A 194 -14.04 16.70 17.74
N LEU A 195 -15.23 16.46 17.15
CA LEU A 195 -15.37 16.12 15.74
C LEU A 195 -14.96 17.31 14.88
N GLU A 196 -13.96 17.09 14.05
CA GLU A 196 -13.43 18.03 13.07
C GLU A 196 -13.39 17.36 11.71
N ALA A 197 -13.81 18.08 10.68
CA ALA A 197 -13.68 17.67 9.29
C ALA A 197 -12.92 18.74 8.51
N GLN A 198 -11.97 18.32 7.68
CA GLN A 198 -11.15 19.18 6.83
C GLN A 198 -11.19 18.66 5.39
N VAL A 199 -11.19 19.56 4.41
CA VAL A 199 -11.14 19.22 2.98
C VAL A 199 -9.70 19.43 2.46
N PRO A 200 -8.83 18.40 2.46
CA PRO A 200 -7.46 18.52 1.98
C PRO A 200 -7.34 18.65 0.46
N GLY A 201 -8.39 18.29 -0.28
CA GLY A 201 -8.47 18.41 -1.73
C GLY A 201 -9.90 18.16 -2.22
N PRO A 202 -10.19 18.40 -3.52
CA PRO A 202 -11.49 18.10 -4.10
C PRO A 202 -11.94 16.66 -3.80
N GLY A 203 -13.18 16.47 -3.36
CA GLY A 203 -13.73 15.14 -3.08
C GLY A 203 -13.07 14.38 -1.91
N LEU A 204 -12.16 15.01 -1.16
CA LEU A 204 -11.48 14.40 -0.01
C LEU A 204 -11.92 15.05 1.29
N VAL A 205 -12.17 14.24 2.32
CA VAL A 205 -12.48 14.73 3.68
C VAL A 205 -11.67 13.96 4.71
N LEU A 206 -10.85 14.69 5.48
CA LEU A 206 -10.17 14.20 6.67
C LEU A 206 -11.09 14.42 7.88
N VAL A 207 -11.54 13.35 8.52
CA VAL A 207 -12.36 13.37 9.73
C VAL A 207 -11.49 13.01 10.94
N ARG A 208 -11.57 13.80 12.01
CA ARG A 208 -10.81 13.61 13.26
C ARG A 208 -11.73 13.80 14.46
N TYR A 209 -11.62 12.94 15.46
CA TYR A 209 -12.39 13.04 16.71
C TYR A 209 -11.76 12.20 17.82
N VAL A 210 -12.27 12.33 19.04
CA VAL A 210 -12.01 11.38 20.13
C VAL A 210 -13.23 10.48 20.29
N SER A 211 -13.02 9.17 20.29
CA SER A 211 -14.04 8.21 20.72
C SER A 211 -13.72 7.67 22.10
N THR A 212 -14.69 7.70 23.00
CA THR A 212 -14.58 7.14 24.35
C THR A 212 -15.56 5.98 24.51
N LEU A 213 -15.04 4.82 24.93
CA LEU A 213 -15.81 3.62 25.21
C LEU A 213 -15.27 2.94 26.47
N HIS A 214 -16.16 2.64 27.42
CA HIS A 214 -15.81 2.01 28.70
C HIS A 214 -14.63 2.67 29.44
N GLY A 215 -14.55 4.02 29.38
CA GLY A 215 -13.48 4.79 30.01
C GLY A 215 -12.14 4.79 29.27
N SER A 216 -12.03 4.05 28.16
CA SER A 216 -10.89 4.12 27.24
C SER A 216 -11.20 5.12 26.14
N SER A 217 -10.26 6.04 25.88
CA SER A 217 -10.39 7.04 24.83
C SER A 217 -9.33 6.82 23.75
N MET A 218 -9.70 7.06 22.49
CA MET A 218 -8.78 7.03 21.37
C MET A 218 -9.00 8.23 20.47
N ARG A 219 -7.91 8.80 19.95
CA ARG A 219 -7.94 9.74 18.84
C ARG A 219 -8.14 8.95 17.56
N ARG A 220 -9.17 9.29 16.79
CA ARG A 220 -9.45 8.69 15.49
C ARG A 220 -9.18 9.71 14.39
N SER A 221 -8.62 9.22 13.29
CA SER A 221 -8.43 9.97 12.06
C SER A 221 -8.79 9.09 10.87
N SER A 222 -9.58 9.61 9.93
CA SER A 222 -9.93 8.89 8.71
C SER A 222 -9.94 9.81 7.50
N LEU A 223 -9.50 9.30 6.35
CA LEU A 223 -9.53 10.00 5.08
C LEU A 223 -10.58 9.34 4.18
N TRP A 224 -11.57 10.13 3.78
CA TRP A 224 -12.68 9.72 2.94
C TRP A 224 -12.54 10.33 1.54
N GLY A 225 -12.82 9.53 0.51
CA GLY A 225 -12.93 9.97 -0.87
C GLY A 225 -14.36 9.83 -1.39
N GLN A 226 -14.82 10.84 -2.11
CA GLN A 226 -16.12 10.86 -2.76
C GLN A 226 -16.04 10.09 -4.08
N THR A 227 -16.94 9.14 -4.26
CA THR A 227 -17.06 8.35 -5.50
C THR A 227 -18.47 8.51 -6.06
N THR A 228 -18.70 8.07 -7.30
CA THR A 228 -20.06 8.03 -7.89
C THR A 228 -21.02 7.12 -7.10
N GLY A 229 -20.48 6.12 -6.39
CA GLY A 229 -21.22 5.19 -5.54
C GLY A 229 -21.32 5.60 -4.07
N GLY A 230 -20.90 6.83 -3.72
CA GLY A 230 -20.88 7.33 -2.34
C GLY A 230 -19.47 7.44 -1.77
N TRP A 231 -19.37 7.59 -0.44
CA TRP A 231 -18.10 7.81 0.25
C TRP A 231 -17.37 6.51 0.55
N ARG A 232 -16.06 6.47 0.25
CA ARG A 232 -15.17 5.36 0.61
C ARG A 232 -14.02 5.85 1.48
N VAL A 233 -13.73 5.12 2.56
CA VAL A 233 -12.58 5.39 3.41
C VAL A 233 -11.32 4.82 2.76
N GLN A 234 -10.29 5.66 2.64
CA GLN A 234 -8.97 5.29 2.11
C GLN A 234 -7.96 5.00 3.22
N PHE A 235 -8.10 5.70 4.35
CA PHE A 235 -7.23 5.54 5.50
C PHE A 235 -8.02 5.66 6.79
N HIS A 236 -7.69 4.82 7.78
CA HIS A 236 -8.21 4.94 9.15
C HIS A 236 -7.08 4.72 10.16
N GLN A 237 -7.12 5.43 11.29
CA GLN A 237 -6.19 5.25 12.40
C GLN A 237 -6.91 5.48 13.72
N GLY A 238 -6.61 4.61 14.69
CA GLY A 238 -6.97 4.81 16.10
C GLY A 238 -5.71 4.84 16.97
N THR A 239 -5.50 5.92 17.72
CA THR A 239 -4.39 6.03 18.68
C THR A 239 -4.95 6.18 20.09
N ALA A 240 -4.61 5.24 20.97
CA ALA A 240 -5.04 5.28 22.37
C ALA A 240 -4.54 6.57 23.04
N LEU A 241 -5.43 7.23 23.78
CA LEU A 241 -5.05 8.35 24.64
C LEU A 241 -4.66 7.79 26.01
N ALA A 242 -3.56 8.29 26.56
CA ALA A 242 -3.18 7.96 27.93
C ALA A 242 -4.34 8.29 28.88
N LYS A 243 -4.58 7.40 29.85
CA LYS A 243 -5.47 7.74 30.98
C LYS A 243 -4.77 8.87 31.74
N ALA A 244 -5.47 10.00 31.89
CA ALA A 244 -5.02 11.11 32.71
C ALA A 244 -4.89 10.69 34.18
#